data_AF-A0AAW6JQL1-F1
#
_entry.id   AF-A0AAW6JQL1-F1
#
_cell.length_a   1.000
_cell.length_b   1.000
_cell.length_c   1.000
_cell.angle_alpha   90.00
_cell.angle_beta   90.00
_cell.angle_gamma   90.00
#
_symmetry.space_group_name_H-M   'P 1'
#
loop_
_entity.id
_entity.type
_entity.pdbx_description
1 polymer ?
#
loop_
_entity_poly.entity_id
_entity_poly.type
_entity_poly.pdbx_seq_one_letter_code
_entity_poly.pdbx_strand_id
1 'polypeptide(L)'
;MQEPEFQETPAKETIIPEINTQPGNMTKLQPPVQSQEQWLKYGQQVSGFLGTLPDYIGKVFGQYQQPIVSIGLVVTAVVTVKVLLAVLDALNDVPLVAPTFELIGIGYSVWFVYRYLLKASSRQELSGEITTLKSQVVGKDTSKS
;
A
#
# COMPACT_ATOMS: atom_id res chain seq x y z
N MET A 1 26.62 47.82 -56.39
CA MET A 1 27.23 46.99 -55.34
C MET A 1 26.77 47.59 -54.03
N GLN A 2 25.94 46.87 -53.27
CA GLN A 2 25.36 47.29 -51.99
C GLN A 2 25.79 46.25 -50.95
N GLU A 3 26.48 46.70 -49.91
CA GLU A 3 26.92 45.88 -48.77
C GLU A 3 25.73 45.34 -47.97
N PRO A 4 25.83 44.14 -47.37
CA PRO A 4 24.79 43.60 -46.51
C PRO A 4 24.87 44.24 -45.12
N GLU A 5 23.78 44.86 -44.68
CA GLU A 5 23.56 45.24 -43.28
C GLU A 5 23.41 43.99 -42.41
N PHE A 6 24.32 43.81 -41.45
CA PHE A 6 24.14 42.86 -40.36
C PHE A 6 23.18 43.45 -39.33
N GLN A 7 22.01 42.83 -39.17
CA GLN A 7 21.15 43.11 -38.03
C GLN A 7 21.72 42.44 -36.78
N GLU A 8 22.19 43.25 -35.83
CA GLU A 8 22.58 42.77 -34.51
C GLU A 8 21.35 42.26 -33.73
N THR A 9 21.43 41.02 -33.28
CA THR A 9 20.46 40.41 -32.36
C THR A 9 20.59 41.08 -30.99
N PRO A 10 19.52 41.53 -30.32
CA PRO A 10 19.65 42.08 -28.97
C PRO A 10 20.06 40.96 -28.00
N ALA A 11 21.31 41.01 -27.54
CA ALA A 11 21.81 40.16 -26.49
C ALA A 11 21.03 40.44 -25.20
N LYS A 12 20.34 39.42 -24.70
CA LYS A 12 19.68 39.43 -23.40
C LYS A 12 20.77 39.67 -22.34
N GLU A 13 20.80 40.87 -21.77
CA GLU A 13 21.66 41.25 -20.64
C GLU A 13 21.48 40.22 -19.52
N THR A 14 22.50 39.41 -19.33
CA THR A 14 22.70 38.64 -18.12
C THR A 14 22.99 39.68 -17.04
N ILE A 15 22.08 39.89 -16.10
CA ILE A 15 22.33 40.71 -14.92
C ILE A 15 23.41 39.99 -14.10
N ILE A 16 24.66 40.41 -14.30
CA ILE A 16 25.78 40.01 -13.46
C ILE A 16 25.76 40.96 -12.26
N PRO A 17 25.64 40.46 -11.01
CA PRO A 17 25.72 41.33 -9.85
C PRO A 17 27.09 42.00 -9.78
N GLU A 18 27.09 43.32 -9.61
CA GLU A 18 28.25 44.19 -9.49
C GLU A 18 29.13 43.77 -8.31
N ILE A 19 30.36 43.34 -8.60
CA ILE A 19 31.36 42.95 -7.60
C ILE A 19 32.07 44.22 -7.14
N ASN A 20 31.67 44.77 -5.99
CA ASN A 20 32.31 45.92 -5.38
C ASN A 20 33.74 45.55 -4.89
N THR A 21 34.76 46.07 -5.56
CA THR A 21 36.18 45.91 -5.19
C THR A 21 36.58 46.91 -4.10
N GLN A 22 36.33 46.55 -2.85
CA GLN A 22 36.94 47.19 -1.67
C GLN A 22 38.11 46.33 -1.17
N PRO A 23 39.36 46.84 -1.14
CA PRO A 23 40.52 46.05 -0.75
C PRO A 23 40.60 45.96 0.78
N GLY A 24 40.26 44.80 1.34
CA GLY A 24 40.54 44.49 2.74
C GLY A 24 39.41 43.81 3.51
N ASN A 25 39.14 42.54 3.19
CA ASN A 25 38.90 41.52 4.22
C ASN A 25 39.14 40.14 3.61
N MET A 26 40.09 39.41 4.18
CA MET A 26 40.28 38.00 3.86
C MET A 26 39.04 37.24 4.28
N THR A 27 38.53 36.44 3.35
CA THR A 27 37.44 35.48 3.50
C THR A 27 37.55 34.69 4.80
N LYS A 28 36.79 35.07 5.83
CA LYS A 28 36.26 34.09 6.77
C LYS A 28 34.89 33.74 6.24
N LEU A 29 34.76 32.52 5.70
CA LEU A 29 33.46 31.87 5.53
C LEU A 29 32.86 31.71 6.93
N GLN A 30 32.29 32.79 7.47
CA GLN A 30 31.44 32.73 8.63
C GLN A 30 30.23 31.91 8.18
N PRO A 31 29.93 30.76 8.83
CA PRO A 31 28.70 30.06 8.52
C PRO A 31 27.58 31.10 8.66
N PRO A 32 26.71 31.25 7.66
CA PRO A 32 25.67 32.27 7.72
C PRO A 32 24.88 32.03 9.01
N VAL A 33 24.97 32.96 9.96
CA VAL A 33 24.17 32.93 11.20
C VAL A 33 22.68 32.83 10.82
N GLN A 34 22.32 33.38 9.66
CA GLN A 34 21.03 33.26 9.00
C GLN A 34 20.62 31.83 8.62
N SER A 35 21.55 30.92 8.30
CA SER A 35 21.22 29.52 7.97
C SER A 35 20.76 28.75 9.21
N GLN A 36 21.37 28.99 10.37
CA GLN A 36 20.92 28.40 11.63
C GLN A 36 19.53 28.95 12.00
N GLU A 37 19.30 30.25 11.86
CA GLU A 37 17.98 30.85 12.10
C GLU A 37 16.91 30.37 11.10
N GLN A 38 17.28 30.14 9.83
CA GLN A 38 16.39 29.58 8.82
C GLN A 38 16.02 28.13 9.13
N TRP A 39 16.99 27.27 9.46
CA TRP A 39 16.74 25.88 9.89
C TRP A 39 15.88 25.80 11.14
N LEU A 40 16.05 26.72 12.09
CA LEU A 40 15.20 26.83 13.26
C LEU A 40 13.77 27.25 12.88
N LYS A 41 13.59 28.20 11.96
CA LYS A 41 12.25 28.58 11.45
C LYS A 41 11.54 27.45 10.70
N TYR A 42 12.25 26.74 9.81
CA TYR A 42 11.70 25.58 9.11
C TYR A 42 11.42 24.42 10.08
N GLY A 43 12.29 24.20 11.06
CA GLY A 43 12.08 23.22 12.12
C GLY A 43 10.85 23.53 12.96
N GLN A 44 10.59 24.79 13.29
CA GLN A 44 9.40 25.24 14.03
C GLN A 44 8.12 25.04 13.21
N GLN A 45 8.17 25.31 11.90
CA GLN A 45 7.03 25.13 11.01
C GLN A 45 6.73 23.64 10.77
N VAL A 46 7.77 22.81 10.62
CA VAL A 46 7.64 21.36 10.51
C VAL A 46 7.17 20.77 11.83
N SER A 47 7.68 21.20 12.99
CA SER A 47 7.20 20.70 14.28
C SER A 47 5.74 21.05 14.55
N GLY A 48 5.30 22.25 14.16
CA GLY A 48 3.89 22.64 14.21
C GLY A 48 3.00 21.76 13.32
N PHE A 49 3.45 21.48 12.09
CA PHE A 49 2.74 20.59 11.18
C PHE A 49 2.72 19.13 11.70
N LEU A 50 3.86 18.62 12.18
CA LEU A 50 4.00 17.28 12.75
C LEU A 50 3.15 17.11 14.01
N GLY A 51 3.03 18.14 14.85
CA GLY A 51 2.15 18.13 16.02
C GLY A 51 0.67 17.96 15.65
N THR A 52 0.27 18.41 14.46
CA THR A 52 -1.09 18.26 13.95
C THR A 52 -1.30 17.00 13.10
N LEU A 53 -0.24 16.29 12.70
CA LEU A 53 -0.36 15.05 11.92
C LEU A 53 -1.24 13.99 12.59
N PRO A 54 -1.12 13.72 13.90
CA PRO A 54 -1.98 12.74 14.56
C PRO A 54 -3.46 13.08 14.42
N ASP A 55 -3.82 14.36 14.53
CA ASP A 55 -5.20 14.83 14.40
C ASP A 55 -5.72 14.68 12.96
N TYR A 56 -4.91 15.03 11.94
CA TYR A 56 -5.29 14.85 10.55
C TYR A 56 -5.42 13.38 10.16
N ILE A 57 -4.48 12.53 10.58
CA ILE A 57 -4.54 11.08 10.37
C ILE A 57 -5.79 10.53 11.06
N GLY A 58 -6.00 10.86 12.33
CA GLY A 58 -7.18 10.43 13.09
C GLY A 58 -8.49 10.85 12.44
N LYS A 59 -8.57 12.09 11.92
CA LYS A 59 -9.77 12.59 11.22
C LYS A 59 -9.99 11.88 9.89
N VAL A 60 -8.94 11.63 9.11
CA VAL A 60 -9.05 10.91 7.84
C VAL A 60 -9.47 9.48 8.08
N PHE A 61 -8.84 8.77 9.02
CA PHE A 61 -9.27 7.42 9.38
C PHE A 61 -10.70 7.45 9.90
N GLY A 62 -11.06 8.32 10.85
CA GLY A 62 -12.42 8.40 11.41
C GLY A 62 -13.51 8.75 10.39
N GLN A 63 -13.27 9.71 9.50
CA GLN A 63 -14.22 10.18 8.50
C GLN A 63 -14.33 9.25 7.28
N TYR A 64 -13.24 8.55 6.93
CA TYR A 64 -13.15 7.69 5.76
C TYR A 64 -12.98 6.20 6.12
N GLN A 65 -13.36 5.79 7.34
CA GLN A 65 -13.26 4.38 7.79
C GLN A 65 -13.81 3.41 6.74
N GLN A 66 -15.05 3.62 6.28
CA GLN A 66 -15.70 2.71 5.34
C GLN A 66 -14.96 2.59 3.99
N PRO A 67 -14.69 3.68 3.25
CA PRO A 67 -13.96 3.57 1.99
C PRO A 67 -12.51 3.11 2.16
N ILE A 68 -11.81 3.50 3.24
CA ILE A 68 -10.44 3.02 3.52
C ILE A 68 -10.46 1.51 3.74
N VAL A 69 -11.40 0.99 4.53
CA VAL A 69 -11.53 -0.45 4.75
C VAL A 69 -11.89 -1.17 3.46
N SER A 70 -12.80 -0.64 2.64
CA SER A 70 -13.15 -1.27 1.35
C SER A 70 -11.95 -1.31 0.39
N ILE A 71 -11.22 -0.20 0.23
CA ILE A 71 -10.03 -0.15 -0.61
C ILE A 71 -8.95 -1.07 -0.03
N GLY A 72 -8.75 -1.05 1.29
CA GLY A 72 -7.84 -1.95 1.99
C GLY A 72 -8.19 -3.41 1.76
N LEU A 73 -9.47 -3.78 1.79
CA LEU A 73 -9.95 -5.13 1.51
C LEU A 73 -9.68 -5.51 0.06
N VAL A 74 -9.97 -4.63 -0.91
CA VAL A 74 -9.69 -4.88 -2.33
C VAL A 74 -8.19 -5.08 -2.57
N VAL A 75 -7.34 -4.20 -2.04
CA VAL A 75 -5.88 -4.32 -2.14
C VAL A 75 -5.40 -5.62 -1.48
N THR A 76 -5.89 -5.92 -0.28
CA THR A 76 -5.58 -7.17 0.43
C THR A 76 -5.98 -8.38 -0.40
N ALA A 77 -7.19 -8.40 -0.97
CA ALA A 77 -7.66 -9.49 -1.82
C ALA A 77 -6.77 -9.69 -3.04
N VAL A 78 -6.35 -8.60 -3.72
CA VAL A 78 -5.43 -8.67 -4.86
C VAL A 78 -4.08 -9.25 -4.44
N VAL A 79 -3.52 -8.79 -3.32
CA VAL A 79 -2.26 -9.32 -2.77
C VAL A 79 -2.41 -10.80 -2.40
N THR A 80 -3.50 -11.20 -1.75
CA THR A 80 -3.79 -12.59 -1.42
C THR A 80 -3.83 -13.46 -2.67
N VAL A 81 -4.52 -13.02 -3.72
CA VAL A 81 -4.55 -13.75 -5.01
C VAL A 81 -3.14 -13.87 -5.59
N LYS A 82 -2.34 -12.81 -5.56
CA LYS A 82 -0.95 -12.84 -6.05
C LYS A 82 -0.07 -13.81 -5.28
N VAL A 83 -0.17 -13.80 -3.95
CA VAL A 83 0.55 -14.75 -3.09
C VAL A 83 0.10 -16.18 -3.38
N LEU A 84 -1.20 -16.42 -3.52
CA LEU A 84 -1.73 -17.74 -3.86
C LEU A 84 -1.19 -18.24 -5.21
N LEU A 85 -1.17 -17.38 -6.24
CA LEU A 85 -0.59 -17.72 -7.54
C LEU A 85 0.91 -18.02 -7.43
N ALA A 86 1.67 -17.23 -6.66
CA ALA A 86 3.09 -17.47 -6.45
C ALA A 86 3.37 -18.79 -5.70
N VAL A 87 2.51 -19.14 -4.74
CA VAL A 87 2.58 -20.44 -4.07
C VAL A 87 2.29 -21.56 -5.07
N LEU A 88 1.24 -21.45 -5.88
CA LEU A 88 0.92 -22.47 -6.90
C LEU A 88 2.05 -22.64 -7.91
N ASP A 89 2.70 -21.55 -8.32
CA ASP A 89 3.85 -21.57 -9.22
C ASP A 89 5.04 -22.31 -8.57
N ALA A 90 5.37 -21.98 -7.32
CA ALA A 90 6.42 -22.65 -6.57
C ALA A 90 6.13 -24.13 -6.31
N LEU A 91 4.85 -24.50 -6.13
CA LEU A 91 4.44 -25.90 -6.00
C LEU A 91 4.55 -26.64 -7.33
N ASN A 92 4.29 -25.99 -8.46
CA ASN A 92 4.42 -26.57 -9.79
C ASN A 92 5.89 -26.86 -10.16
N ASP A 93 6.83 -26.08 -9.63
CA ASP A 93 8.27 -26.34 -9.76
C ASP A 93 8.72 -27.60 -8.99
N VAL A 94 7.91 -28.10 -8.04
CA VAL A 94 8.22 -29.30 -7.27
C VAL A 94 7.44 -30.49 -7.84
N PRO A 95 8.09 -31.43 -8.54
CA PRO A 95 7.40 -32.49 -9.32
C PRO A 95 6.59 -33.48 -8.48
N LEU A 96 6.79 -33.53 -7.15
CA LEU A 96 6.08 -34.43 -6.24
C LEU A 96 4.87 -33.81 -5.54
N VAL A 97 4.69 -32.49 -5.62
CA VAL A 97 3.61 -31.80 -4.88
C VAL A 97 2.23 -32.12 -5.47
N ALA A 98 2.06 -31.98 -6.78
CA ALA A 98 0.79 -32.29 -7.43
C ALA A 98 0.30 -33.73 -7.17
N PRO A 99 1.11 -34.80 -7.41
CA PRO A 99 0.65 -36.17 -7.19
C PRO A 99 0.42 -36.50 -5.69
N THR A 100 1.14 -35.86 -4.77
CA THR A 100 0.91 -36.06 -3.33
C THR A 100 -0.39 -35.42 -2.87
N PHE A 101 -0.69 -34.19 -3.29
CA PHE A 101 -1.99 -33.56 -3.00
C PHE A 101 -3.15 -34.32 -3.64
N GLU A 102 -2.98 -34.88 -4.84
CA GLU A 102 -3.99 -35.72 -5.47
C GLU A 102 -4.25 -36.98 -4.64
N LEU A 103 -3.20 -37.69 -4.21
CA LEU A 103 -3.34 -38.88 -3.39
C LEU A 103 -4.00 -38.58 -2.03
N ILE A 104 -3.59 -37.48 -1.39
CA ILE A 104 -4.21 -36.98 -0.15
C ILE A 104 -5.69 -36.68 -0.39
N GLY A 105 -6.01 -35.95 -1.46
CA GLY A 105 -7.38 -35.58 -1.82
C GLY A 105 -8.27 -36.79 -2.07
N ILE A 106 -7.79 -37.78 -2.82
CA ILE A 106 -8.51 -39.04 -3.05
C ILE A 106 -8.69 -39.80 -1.73
N GLY A 107 -7.63 -39.94 -0.93
CA GLY A 107 -7.67 -40.63 0.36
C GLY A 107 -8.71 -40.03 1.32
N TYR A 108 -8.68 -38.71 1.49
CA TYR A 108 -9.66 -38.01 2.32
C TYR A 108 -11.07 -38.06 1.73
N SER A 109 -11.22 -37.97 0.41
CA SER A 109 -12.54 -38.07 -0.24
C SER A 109 -13.17 -39.43 -0.02
N VAL A 110 -12.41 -40.51 -0.25
CA VAL A 110 -12.88 -41.90 -0.01
C VAL A 110 -13.23 -42.09 1.46
N TRP A 111 -12.36 -41.66 2.38
CA TRP A 111 -12.60 -41.75 3.83
C TRP A 111 -13.84 -40.95 4.25
N PHE A 112 -14.01 -39.74 3.73
CA PHE A 112 -15.15 -38.87 4.03
C PHE A 112 -16.47 -39.47 3.54
N VAL A 113 -16.50 -39.96 2.29
CA VAL A 113 -17.68 -40.61 1.73
C VAL A 113 -18.04 -41.85 2.55
N TYR A 114 -17.06 -42.68 2.90
CA TYR A 114 -17.31 -43.87 3.71
C TYR A 114 -17.83 -43.52 5.11
N ARG A 115 -17.20 -42.56 5.78
CA ARG A 115 -17.46 -42.23 7.19
C ARG A 115 -18.69 -41.37 7.42
N TYR A 116 -18.98 -40.41 6.54
CA TYR A 116 -20.02 -39.41 6.74
C TYR A 116 -21.18 -39.56 5.78
N LEU A 117 -20.91 -40.00 4.54
CA LEU A 117 -22.00 -40.30 3.62
C LEU A 117 -22.54 -41.69 3.93
N LEU A 118 -21.83 -42.80 3.74
CA LEU A 118 -22.48 -44.13 3.82
C LEU A 118 -23.14 -44.46 5.17
N LYS A 119 -22.57 -44.00 6.29
CA LYS A 119 -23.08 -44.27 7.64
C LYS A 119 -24.25 -43.37 8.03
N ALA A 120 -25.44 -43.95 8.20
CA ALA A 120 -26.68 -43.21 8.48
C ALA A 120 -26.61 -42.26 9.68
N SER A 121 -26.01 -42.68 10.80
CA SER A 121 -25.86 -41.82 11.98
C SER A 121 -24.98 -40.60 11.73
N SER A 122 -24.00 -40.72 10.84
CA SER A 122 -23.04 -39.66 10.50
C SER A 122 -23.58 -38.71 9.44
N ARG A 123 -24.53 -39.15 8.61
CA ARG A 123 -25.28 -38.25 7.71
C ARG A 123 -26.09 -37.22 8.49
N GLN A 124 -26.76 -37.66 9.57
CA GLN A 124 -27.58 -36.79 10.41
C GLN A 124 -26.73 -35.72 11.11
N GLU A 125 -25.62 -36.14 11.72
CA GLU A 125 -24.62 -35.25 12.33
C GLU A 125 -24.11 -34.20 11.33
N LEU A 126 -23.63 -34.64 10.16
CA LEU A 126 -23.13 -33.75 9.11
C LEU A 126 -24.19 -32.74 8.61
N SER A 127 -25.44 -33.18 8.44
CA SER A 127 -26.52 -32.29 8.00
C SER A 127 -26.85 -31.19 9.03
N GLY A 128 -26.77 -31.52 10.33
CA GLY A 128 -26.97 -30.56 11.41
C GLY A 128 -25.83 -29.54 11.48
N GLU A 129 -24.59 -30.00 11.32
CA GLU A 129 -23.40 -29.13 11.28
C GLU A 129 -23.44 -28.19 10.07
N ILE A 130 -23.75 -28.69 8.87
CA ILE A 130 -23.88 -27.86 7.66
C ILE A 130 -24.96 -26.79 7.83
N THR A 131 -26.11 -27.15 8.42
CA THR A 131 -27.20 -26.20 8.69
C THR A 131 -26.76 -25.11 9.67
N THR A 132 -26.03 -25.50 10.71
CA THR A 132 -25.48 -24.59 11.71
C THR A 132 -24.45 -23.64 11.09
N LEU A 133 -23.52 -24.16 10.29
CA LEU A 133 -22.52 -23.36 9.57
C LEU A 133 -23.17 -22.40 8.57
N LYS A 134 -24.15 -22.85 7.79
CA LYS A 134 -24.93 -21.97 6.89
C LYS A 134 -25.57 -20.82 7.65
N SER A 135 -26.18 -21.12 8.80
CA SER A 135 -26.84 -20.08 9.62
C SER A 135 -25.86 -19.05 10.20
N GLN A 136 -24.61 -19.44 10.46
CA GLN A 136 -23.57 -18.55 10.96
C GLN A 136 -22.97 -17.66 9.85
N VAL A 137 -22.82 -18.20 8.64
CA VAL A 137 -22.18 -17.48 7.52
C VAL A 137 -23.16 -16.61 6.75
N VAL A 138 -24.37 -17.10 6.48
CA VAL A 138 -25.41 -16.36 5.72
C VAL A 138 -26.24 -15.47 6.65
N GLY A 139 -26.15 -15.69 7.96
CA GLY A 139 -27.04 -15.08 8.94
C GLY A 139 -28.36 -15.84 9.05
N LYS A 140 -28.95 -15.88 10.24
CA LYS A 140 -30.30 -16.40 10.42
C LYS A 140 -31.25 -15.47 9.67
N ASP A 141 -32.07 -16.00 8.77
CA ASP A 141 -33.26 -15.29 8.30
C ASP A 141 -34.13 -14.98 9.52
N THR A 142 -33.92 -13.83 10.15
CA THR A 142 -34.86 -13.24 11.10
C THR A 142 -36.03 -12.66 10.32
N SER A 143 -36.69 -13.50 9.52
CA SER A 143 -38.07 -13.28 9.11
C SER A 143 -38.93 -14.00 10.13
N LYS A 144 -39.04 -13.42 11.32
CA LYS A 144 -40.14 -13.75 12.23
C LYS A 144 -41.08 -12.55 12.26
N SER A 145 -42.26 -12.82 11.73
CA SER A 145 -43.53 -12.09 11.86
C SER A 145 -43.86 -11.72 13.30
#